data_AF-A0A965XNH3-F1
#
_entry.id   AF-A0A965XNH3-F1
#
_cell.length_a   1.000
_cell.length_b   1.000
_cell.length_c   1.000
_cell.angle_alpha   90.00
_cell.angle_beta   90.00
_cell.angle_gamma   90.00
#
_symmetry.space_group_name_H-M   'P 1'
#
loop_
_entity.id
_entity.type
_entity.pdbx_description
1 polymer ?
#
loop_
_entity_poly.entity_id
_entity_poly.type
_entity_poly.pdbx_seq_one_letter_code
_entity_poly.pdbx_strand_id
1 'polypeptide(L)'
;MAMDFVQSKKKLSGVNSLLKQGKLLAAVTGLQEGLEFFLRTSLLKHEKEELCEQIEWAVYQLGSDRGFKQVYPLKIAYSQGEERALLETVREILRLLDEEATKEAQGQAELMALRIQERLDQGQEFLDGGKIDEARAWFDKLCREFDHNPDLKADVGDRFLKAGLHDDAIRYLKSAFKDDPKSAHVFNKLAIALRKAGRFDEAERFFQLALKTSLRDEFLYFNLGRVYLDWKRWEQAKEAADQALALNPGFDEAAKMKAYAERMMNG
;
A
#
# COMPACT_ATOMS: atom_id res chain seq x y z
N MET A 1 -33.68 17.77 -16.20
CA MET A 1 -34.99 17.27 -15.72
C MET A 1 -35.41 15.98 -16.43
N ALA A 2 -35.77 15.99 -17.73
CA ALA A 2 -36.14 14.75 -18.43
C ALA A 2 -35.01 13.71 -18.51
N MET A 3 -33.77 14.16 -18.75
CA MET A 3 -32.59 13.28 -18.78
C MET A 3 -32.29 12.65 -17.40
N ASP A 4 -32.40 13.45 -16.33
CA ASP A 4 -32.14 12.99 -14.95
C ASP A 4 -33.23 12.01 -14.47
N PHE A 5 -34.49 12.23 -14.86
CA PHE A 5 -35.60 11.31 -14.60
C PHE A 5 -35.38 9.95 -15.26
N VAL A 6 -35.01 9.94 -16.55
CA VAL A 6 -34.68 8.70 -17.27
C VAL A 6 -33.49 7.98 -16.64
N GLN A 7 -32.48 8.72 -16.17
CA GLN A 7 -31.32 8.14 -15.49
C GLN A 7 -31.68 7.51 -14.14
N SER A 8 -32.49 8.20 -13.32
CA SER A 8 -33.02 7.67 -12.05
C SER A 8 -33.79 6.37 -12.27
N LYS A 9 -34.69 6.38 -13.26
CA LYS A 9 -35.48 5.22 -13.68
C LYS A 9 -34.60 4.03 -14.07
N LYS A 10 -33.53 4.29 -14.83
CA LYS A 10 -32.57 3.28 -15.26
C LYS A 10 -31.81 2.66 -14.07
N LYS A 11 -31.47 3.47 -13.05
CA LYS A 11 -30.79 3.00 -11.83
C LYS A 11 -31.70 2.07 -11.02
N LEU A 12 -32.95 2.48 -10.78
CA LEU A 12 -33.94 1.69 -10.04
C LEU A 12 -34.29 0.37 -10.75
N SER A 13 -34.58 0.43 -12.06
CA SER A 13 -34.86 -0.78 -12.85
C SER A 13 -33.63 -1.71 -13.00
N GLY A 14 -32.42 -1.17 -12.88
CA GLY A 14 -31.16 -1.91 -12.93
C GLY A 14 -30.85 -2.73 -11.67
N VAL A 15 -31.51 -2.47 -10.54
CA VAL A 15 -31.25 -3.13 -9.23
C VAL A 15 -31.25 -4.65 -9.35
N ASN A 16 -32.30 -5.25 -9.93
CA ASN A 16 -32.38 -6.71 -10.10
C ASN A 16 -31.21 -7.29 -10.94
N SER A 17 -30.83 -6.59 -12.01
CA SER A 17 -29.71 -7.03 -12.85
C SER A 17 -28.39 -7.03 -12.09
N LEU A 18 -28.17 -6.03 -11.23
CA LEU A 18 -26.98 -5.94 -10.37
C LEU A 18 -26.98 -7.02 -9.29
N LEU A 19 -28.13 -7.31 -8.68
CA LEU A 19 -28.28 -8.41 -7.70
C LEU A 19 -27.94 -9.76 -8.32
N LYS A 20 -28.44 -10.05 -9.54
CA LYS A 20 -28.08 -11.26 -10.29
C LYS A 20 -26.59 -11.39 -10.62
N GLN A 21 -25.87 -10.26 -10.64
CA GLN A 21 -24.41 -10.23 -10.83
C GLN A 21 -23.64 -10.29 -9.50
N GLY A 22 -24.31 -10.38 -8.35
CA GLY A 22 -23.70 -10.32 -7.02
C GLY A 22 -23.23 -8.92 -6.59
N LYS A 23 -23.58 -7.86 -7.34
CA LYS A 23 -23.14 -6.49 -7.09
C LYS A 23 -24.07 -5.78 -6.09
N LEU A 24 -24.09 -6.28 -4.86
CA LEU A 24 -24.99 -5.79 -3.79
C LEU A 24 -24.82 -4.29 -3.52
N LEU A 25 -23.59 -3.82 -3.33
CA LEU A 25 -23.30 -2.40 -3.07
C LEU A 25 -23.86 -1.51 -4.19
N ALA A 26 -23.55 -1.82 -5.45
CA ALA A 26 -24.05 -1.06 -6.59
C ALA A 26 -25.59 -1.10 -6.72
N ALA A 27 -26.22 -2.23 -6.39
CA ALA A 27 -27.67 -2.37 -6.41
C ALA A 27 -28.33 -1.45 -5.36
N VAL A 28 -27.81 -1.44 -4.14
CA VAL A 28 -28.33 -0.58 -3.05
C VAL A 28 -28.02 0.90 -3.32
N THR A 29 -26.84 1.22 -3.88
CA THR A 29 -26.52 2.60 -4.32
C THR A 29 -27.50 3.07 -5.39
N GLY A 30 -27.88 2.22 -6.35
CA GLY A 30 -28.88 2.56 -7.36
C GLY A 30 -30.24 2.91 -6.77
N LEU A 31 -30.66 2.23 -5.69
CA LEU A 31 -31.86 2.57 -4.93
C LEU A 31 -31.71 3.90 -4.18
N GLN A 32 -30.56 4.11 -3.50
CA GLN A 32 -30.26 5.37 -2.81
C GLN A 32 -30.37 6.57 -3.76
N GLU A 33 -29.70 6.49 -4.91
CA GLU A 33 -29.68 7.58 -5.89
C GLU A 33 -31.08 7.85 -6.46
N GLY A 34 -31.90 6.81 -6.64
CA GLY A 34 -33.30 6.94 -7.03
C GLY A 34 -34.15 7.67 -5.98
N LEU A 35 -33.96 7.33 -4.69
CA LEU A 35 -34.64 7.98 -3.57
C LEU A 35 -34.19 9.44 -3.39
N GLU A 36 -32.90 9.71 -3.50
CA GLU A 36 -32.37 11.08 -3.43
C GLU A 36 -32.88 11.94 -4.59
N PHE A 37 -32.96 11.37 -5.80
CA PHE A 37 -33.57 12.05 -6.94
C PHE A 37 -35.05 12.35 -6.68
N PHE A 38 -35.82 11.38 -6.18
CA PHE A 38 -37.24 11.55 -5.84
C PHE A 38 -37.45 12.66 -4.81
N LEU A 39 -36.62 12.70 -3.76
CA LEU A 39 -36.74 13.66 -2.66
C LEU A 39 -36.28 15.07 -3.03
N ARG A 40 -35.32 15.22 -3.95
CA ARG A 40 -34.75 16.52 -4.33
C ARG A 40 -35.46 17.17 -5.53
N THR A 41 -36.22 16.41 -6.31
CA THR A 41 -36.80 16.89 -7.58
C THR A 41 -38.30 17.13 -7.46
N SER A 42 -38.78 18.24 -8.00
CA SER A 42 -40.22 18.50 -8.14
C SER A 42 -40.77 17.70 -9.32
N LEU A 43 -41.47 16.61 -9.04
CA LEU A 43 -42.02 15.67 -10.02
C LEU A 43 -43.52 15.88 -10.24
N LEU A 44 -43.99 15.63 -11.46
CA LEU A 44 -45.41 15.56 -11.80
C LEU A 44 -46.06 14.33 -11.14
N LYS A 45 -47.39 14.33 -11.01
CA LYS A 45 -48.13 13.25 -10.33
C LYS A 45 -47.82 11.86 -10.92
N HIS A 46 -47.87 11.73 -12.24
CA HIS A 46 -47.60 10.46 -12.92
C HIS A 46 -46.13 10.02 -12.78
N GLU A 47 -45.18 10.97 -12.80
CA GLU A 47 -43.75 10.69 -12.58
C GLU A 47 -43.47 10.21 -11.15
N LYS A 48 -44.19 10.75 -10.16
CA LYS A 48 -44.12 10.28 -8.77
C LYS A 48 -44.66 8.86 -8.63
N GLU A 49 -45.84 8.60 -9.18
CA GLU A 49 -46.46 7.27 -9.15
C GLU A 49 -45.53 6.22 -9.79
N GLU A 50 -44.98 6.54 -10.97
CA GLU A 50 -44.06 5.65 -11.68
C GLU A 50 -42.77 5.38 -10.88
N LEU A 51 -42.14 6.40 -10.29
CA LEU A 51 -40.94 6.19 -9.48
C LEU A 51 -41.24 5.43 -8.17
N CYS A 52 -42.41 5.64 -7.56
CA CYS A 52 -42.83 4.86 -6.39
C CYS A 52 -42.92 3.36 -6.71
N GLU A 53 -43.54 2.99 -7.83
CA GLU A 53 -43.63 1.59 -8.27
C GLU A 53 -42.24 0.98 -8.48
N GLN A 54 -41.31 1.76 -9.03
CA GLN A 54 -39.93 1.29 -9.25
C GLN A 54 -39.13 1.16 -7.96
N ILE A 55 -39.31 2.08 -7.01
CA ILE A 55 -38.73 2.01 -5.68
C ILE A 55 -39.26 0.76 -4.97
N GLU A 56 -40.58 0.55 -4.99
CA GLU A 56 -41.22 -0.63 -4.39
C GLU A 56 -40.69 -1.92 -5.00
N TRP A 57 -40.58 -1.98 -6.33
CA TRP A 57 -40.01 -3.12 -7.02
C TRP A 57 -38.54 -3.35 -6.65
N ALA A 58 -37.71 -2.30 -6.62
CA ALA A 58 -36.31 -2.40 -6.21
C ALA A 58 -36.17 -2.92 -4.77
N VAL A 59 -36.99 -2.42 -3.85
CA VAL A 59 -37.05 -2.86 -2.45
C VAL A 59 -37.47 -4.33 -2.35
N TYR A 60 -38.48 -4.75 -3.12
CA TYR A 60 -38.91 -6.15 -3.17
C TYR A 60 -37.80 -7.08 -3.71
N GLN A 61 -37.09 -6.66 -4.77
CA GLN A 61 -35.98 -7.44 -5.33
C GLN A 61 -34.84 -7.58 -4.32
N LEU A 62 -34.46 -6.49 -3.63
CA LEU A 62 -33.47 -6.52 -2.54
C LEU A 62 -33.91 -7.45 -1.41
N GLY A 63 -35.12 -7.27 -0.90
CA GLY A 63 -35.69 -8.09 0.17
C GLY A 63 -35.95 -9.54 -0.23
N SER A 64 -35.79 -9.91 -1.51
CA SER A 64 -35.89 -11.29 -2.00
C SER A 64 -34.54 -11.93 -2.25
N ASP A 65 -33.47 -11.14 -2.42
CA ASP A 65 -32.14 -11.61 -2.75
C ASP A 65 -31.47 -12.33 -1.57
N ARG A 66 -30.84 -13.47 -1.85
CA ARG A 66 -30.21 -14.30 -0.82
C ARG A 66 -28.92 -13.68 -0.28
N GLY A 67 -28.12 -13.05 -1.15
CA GLY A 67 -26.88 -12.38 -0.74
C GLY A 67 -27.19 -11.14 0.10
N PHE A 68 -28.18 -10.35 -0.30
CA PHE A 68 -28.65 -9.21 0.46
C PHE A 68 -29.10 -9.61 1.87
N LYS A 69 -29.89 -10.68 2.01
CA LYS A 69 -30.35 -11.20 3.32
C LYS A 69 -29.23 -11.68 4.24
N GLN A 70 -28.08 -12.06 3.70
CA GLN A 70 -26.92 -12.45 4.52
C GLN A 70 -26.29 -11.23 5.18
N VAL A 71 -26.26 -10.08 4.48
CA VAL A 71 -25.70 -8.83 5.01
C VAL A 71 -26.71 -8.06 5.84
N TYR A 72 -27.97 -8.00 5.39
CA TYR A 72 -29.07 -7.30 6.06
C TYR A 72 -30.26 -8.25 6.26
N PRO A 73 -30.32 -8.99 7.39
CA PRO A 73 -31.36 -9.99 7.62
C PRO A 73 -32.73 -9.40 7.98
N LEU A 74 -32.79 -8.09 8.28
CA LEU A 74 -34.04 -7.40 8.59
C LEU A 74 -34.87 -7.17 7.32
N LYS A 75 -36.20 -7.21 7.46
CA LYS A 75 -37.11 -6.96 6.35
C LYS A 75 -37.03 -5.48 5.96
N ILE A 76 -36.62 -5.20 4.72
CA ILE A 76 -36.80 -3.89 4.08
C ILE A 76 -38.23 -3.79 3.54
N ALA A 77 -38.88 -2.67 3.79
CA ALA A 77 -40.24 -2.39 3.32
C ALA A 77 -40.33 -0.93 2.88
N TYR A 78 -41.31 -0.66 2.01
CA TYR A 78 -41.57 0.67 1.50
C TYR A 78 -43.07 0.90 1.43
N SER A 79 -43.51 2.07 1.83
CA SER A 79 -44.84 2.62 1.54
C SER A 79 -44.68 4.05 1.05
N GLN A 80 -45.52 4.44 0.10
CA GLN A 80 -45.49 5.78 -0.47
C GLN A 80 -45.63 6.85 0.63
N GLY A 81 -44.77 7.86 0.61
CA GLY A 81 -44.65 8.88 1.66
C GLY A 81 -43.59 8.60 2.73
N GLU A 82 -43.00 7.39 2.75
CA GLU A 82 -41.93 7.01 3.68
C GLU A 82 -40.53 7.09 3.05
N GLU A 83 -40.36 7.81 1.93
CA GLU A 83 -39.11 7.80 1.14
C GLU A 83 -37.89 8.27 1.97
N ARG A 84 -38.10 9.18 2.92
CA ARG A 84 -37.04 9.61 3.84
C ARG A 84 -36.64 8.51 4.83
N ALA A 85 -37.61 7.80 5.40
CA ALA A 85 -37.34 6.68 6.31
C ALA A 85 -36.66 5.52 5.57
N LEU A 86 -37.11 5.23 4.34
CA LEU A 86 -36.45 4.26 3.48
C LEU A 86 -35.03 4.69 3.13
N LEU A 87 -34.79 5.97 2.81
CA LEU A 87 -33.44 6.48 2.51
C LEU A 87 -32.49 6.32 3.70
N GLU A 88 -32.93 6.59 4.93
CA GLU A 88 -32.12 6.34 6.13
C GLU A 88 -31.80 4.86 6.32
N THR A 89 -32.79 3.98 6.10
CA THR A 89 -32.58 2.52 6.13
C THR A 89 -31.57 2.09 5.06
N VAL A 90 -31.69 2.62 3.84
CA VAL A 90 -30.78 2.35 2.72
C VAL A 90 -29.37 2.83 3.02
N ARG A 91 -29.19 3.97 3.69
CA ARG A 91 -27.87 4.47 4.12
C ARG A 91 -27.23 3.57 5.17
N GLU A 92 -28.01 3.07 6.12
CA GLU A 92 -27.53 2.08 7.09
C GLU A 92 -27.08 0.79 6.40
N ILE A 93 -27.89 0.28 5.47
CA ILE A 93 -27.55 -0.90 4.65
C ILE A 93 -26.24 -0.69 3.88
N LEU A 94 -26.06 0.48 3.26
CA LEU A 94 -24.82 0.80 2.54
C LEU A 94 -23.60 0.79 3.45
N ARG A 95 -23.72 1.38 4.66
CA ARG A 95 -22.65 1.33 5.66
C ARG A 95 -22.28 -0.11 6.03
N LEU A 96 -23.27 -0.98 6.24
CA LEU A 96 -23.03 -2.39 6.56
C LEU A 96 -22.35 -3.14 5.40
N LEU A 97 -22.77 -2.87 4.16
CA LEU A 97 -22.14 -3.44 2.96
C LEU A 97 -20.69 -2.99 2.79
N ASP A 98 -20.40 -1.70 3.02
CA ASP A 98 -19.04 -1.17 2.97
C ASP A 98 -18.15 -1.76 4.07
N GLU A 99 -18.68 -1.92 5.29
CA GLU A 99 -17.97 -2.54 6.40
C GLU A 99 -17.62 -4.00 6.11
N GLU A 100 -18.56 -4.77 5.56
CA GLU A 100 -18.33 -6.18 5.21
C GLU A 100 -17.32 -6.32 4.08
N ALA A 101 -17.44 -5.50 3.02
CA ALA A 101 -16.48 -5.48 1.92
C ALA A 101 -15.06 -5.11 2.40
N THR A 102 -14.96 -4.18 3.35
CA THR A 102 -13.69 -3.79 3.95
C THR A 102 -13.10 -4.93 4.79
N LYS A 103 -13.91 -5.61 5.62
CA LYS A 103 -13.46 -6.78 6.39
C LYS A 103 -13.00 -7.92 5.51
N GLU A 104 -13.73 -8.22 4.44
CA GLU A 104 -13.33 -9.24 3.48
C GLU A 104 -11.99 -8.88 2.84
N ALA A 105 -11.83 -7.63 2.36
CA ALA A 105 -10.58 -7.16 1.78
C ALA A 105 -9.40 -7.23 2.77
N GLN A 106 -9.63 -6.86 4.04
CA GLN A 106 -8.64 -7.00 5.10
C GLN A 106 -8.26 -8.47 5.34
N GLY A 107 -9.24 -9.36 5.45
CA GLY A 107 -8.98 -10.79 5.62
C GLY A 107 -8.19 -11.40 4.44
N GLN A 108 -8.48 -10.99 3.21
CA GLN A 108 -7.72 -11.40 2.03
C GLN A 108 -6.28 -10.87 2.06
N ALA A 109 -6.09 -9.61 2.47
CA ALA A 109 -4.77 -9.00 2.62
C ALA A 109 -3.94 -9.68 3.72
N GLU A 110 -4.55 -10.02 4.85
CA GLU A 110 -3.91 -10.78 5.94
C GLU A 110 -3.49 -12.18 5.47
N LEU A 111 -4.37 -12.89 4.76
CA LEU A 111 -4.04 -14.20 4.19
C LEU A 111 -2.89 -14.11 3.18
N MET A 112 -2.87 -13.06 2.35
CA MET A 112 -1.79 -12.80 1.42
C MET A 112 -0.48 -12.50 2.16
N ALA A 113 -0.51 -11.69 3.22
CA ALA A 113 0.65 -11.40 4.04
C ALA A 113 1.20 -12.66 4.72
N LEU A 114 0.34 -13.52 5.26
CA LEU A 114 0.73 -14.80 5.84
C LEU A 114 1.42 -15.70 4.82
N ARG A 115 0.87 -15.80 3.60
CA ARG A 115 1.46 -16.56 2.50
C ARG A 115 2.83 -16.02 2.07
N ILE A 116 3.00 -14.69 2.05
CA ILE A 116 4.30 -14.07 1.77
C ILE A 116 5.29 -14.45 2.87
N GLN A 117 4.90 -14.34 4.14
CA GLN A 117 5.75 -14.64 5.28
C GLN A 117 6.20 -16.11 5.29
N GLU A 118 5.28 -17.05 5.11
CA GLU A 118 5.59 -18.49 5.05
C GLU A 118 6.66 -18.78 3.97
N ARG A 119 6.52 -18.16 2.81
CA ARG A 119 7.47 -18.34 1.70
C ARG A 119 8.79 -17.65 1.93
N LEU A 120 8.79 -16.51 2.63
CA LEU A 120 10.01 -15.85 3.06
C LEU A 120 10.79 -16.73 4.04
N ASP A 121 10.08 -17.41 4.96
CA ASP A 121 10.68 -18.32 5.93
C ASP A 121 11.26 -19.57 5.25
N GLN A 122 10.55 -20.15 4.28
CA GLN A 122 11.10 -21.22 3.43
C GLN A 122 12.35 -20.78 2.66
N GLY A 123 12.37 -19.55 2.14
CA GLY A 123 13.57 -18.98 1.52
C GLY A 123 14.72 -18.81 2.51
N GLN A 124 14.42 -18.44 3.76
CA GLN A 124 15.40 -18.33 4.83
C GLN A 124 16.00 -19.69 5.21
N GLU A 125 15.20 -20.75 5.26
CA GLU A 125 15.69 -22.11 5.53
C GLU A 125 16.75 -22.55 4.49
N PHE A 126 16.58 -22.17 3.21
CA PHE A 126 17.60 -22.41 2.20
C PHE A 126 18.90 -21.63 2.49
N LEU A 127 18.80 -20.36 2.89
CA LEU A 127 19.97 -19.55 3.27
C LEU A 127 20.70 -20.13 4.48
N ASP A 128 19.95 -20.48 5.54
CA ASP A 128 20.50 -21.04 6.78
C ASP A 128 21.17 -22.40 6.52
N GLY A 129 20.64 -23.17 5.57
CA GLY A 129 21.24 -24.43 5.10
C GLY A 129 22.39 -24.27 4.10
N GLY A 130 22.79 -23.03 3.74
CA GLY A 130 23.85 -22.76 2.77
C GLY A 130 23.48 -23.09 1.32
N LYS A 131 22.19 -23.37 1.04
CA LYS A 131 21.65 -23.72 -0.28
C LYS A 131 21.33 -22.45 -1.08
N ILE A 132 22.38 -21.75 -1.49
CA ILE A 132 22.25 -20.38 -2.01
C ILE A 132 21.51 -20.32 -3.35
N ASP A 133 21.72 -21.29 -4.24
CA ASP A 133 21.05 -21.31 -5.54
C ASP A 133 19.56 -21.63 -5.42
N GLU A 134 19.19 -22.52 -4.50
CA GLU A 134 17.80 -22.79 -4.16
C GLU A 134 17.13 -21.57 -3.54
N ALA A 135 17.80 -20.86 -2.62
CA ALA A 135 17.30 -19.61 -2.05
C ALA A 135 17.04 -18.56 -3.15
N ARG A 136 18.00 -18.36 -4.08
CA ARG A 136 17.84 -17.44 -5.22
C ARG A 136 16.65 -17.80 -6.09
N ALA A 137 16.53 -19.07 -6.49
CA ALA A 137 15.42 -19.53 -7.32
C ALA A 137 14.07 -19.35 -6.61
N TRP A 138 14.03 -19.62 -5.31
CA TRP A 138 12.84 -19.47 -4.48
C TRP A 138 12.40 -18.01 -4.36
N PHE A 139 13.32 -17.13 -3.98
CA PHE A 139 13.03 -15.70 -3.86
C PHE A 139 12.75 -15.03 -5.19
N ASP A 140 13.39 -15.45 -6.29
CA ASP A 140 13.06 -14.97 -7.63
C ASP A 140 11.62 -15.33 -8.02
N LYS A 141 11.18 -16.55 -7.71
CA LYS A 141 9.79 -16.97 -7.92
C LYS A 141 8.82 -16.17 -7.05
N LEU A 142 9.14 -15.97 -5.77
CA LEU A 142 8.33 -15.20 -4.84
C LEU A 142 8.18 -13.75 -5.31
N CYS A 143 9.28 -13.09 -5.66
CA CYS A 143 9.26 -11.71 -6.14
C CYS A 143 8.52 -11.58 -7.47
N ARG A 144 8.55 -12.58 -8.37
CA ARG A 144 7.75 -12.56 -9.61
C ARG A 144 6.25 -12.70 -9.36
N GLU A 145 5.86 -13.49 -8.36
CA GLU A 145 4.44 -13.62 -7.98
C GLU A 145 3.89 -12.30 -7.41
N PHE A 146 4.75 -11.50 -6.78
CA PHE A 146 4.44 -10.20 -6.19
C PHE A 146 5.31 -9.08 -6.80
N ASP A 147 5.29 -8.98 -8.14
CA ASP A 147 6.28 -8.23 -8.94
C ASP A 147 6.38 -6.73 -8.63
N HIS A 148 5.35 -6.13 -8.01
CA HIS A 148 5.29 -4.69 -7.70
C HIS A 148 5.27 -4.45 -6.18
N ASN A 149 6.05 -5.23 -5.43
CA ASN A 149 6.19 -5.12 -3.99
C ASN A 149 7.64 -4.76 -3.61
N PRO A 150 7.99 -3.45 -3.54
CA PRO A 150 9.33 -3.01 -3.18
C PRO A 150 9.74 -3.46 -1.78
N ASP A 151 8.81 -3.49 -0.82
CA ASP A 151 9.08 -3.90 0.56
C ASP A 151 9.46 -5.38 0.64
N LEU A 152 8.76 -6.25 -0.11
CA LEU A 152 9.11 -7.66 -0.23
C LEU A 152 10.51 -7.84 -0.83
N LYS A 153 10.81 -7.15 -1.93
CA LYS A 153 12.15 -7.20 -2.56
C LYS A 153 13.23 -6.68 -1.60
N ALA A 154 12.91 -5.68 -0.77
CA ALA A 154 13.81 -5.15 0.25
C ALA A 154 14.04 -6.13 1.41
N ASP A 155 13.01 -6.85 1.86
CA ASP A 155 13.12 -7.91 2.87
C ASP A 155 14.02 -9.04 2.36
N VAL A 156 13.76 -9.55 1.15
CA VAL A 156 14.63 -10.55 0.50
C VAL A 156 16.08 -10.06 0.44
N GLY A 157 16.30 -8.81 0.00
CA GLY A 157 17.62 -8.22 -0.03
C GLY A 157 18.29 -8.13 1.34
N ASP A 158 17.54 -7.82 2.40
CA ASP A 158 18.03 -7.80 3.78
C ASP A 158 18.44 -9.19 4.29
N ARG A 159 17.71 -10.24 3.90
CA ARG A 159 18.04 -11.63 4.25
C ARG A 159 19.36 -12.07 3.62
N PHE A 160 19.56 -11.80 2.33
CA PHE A 160 20.86 -12.02 1.68
C PHE A 160 21.98 -11.17 2.31
N LEU A 161 21.68 -9.93 2.70
CA LEU A 161 22.66 -9.06 3.36
C LEU A 161 23.10 -9.61 4.73
N LYS A 162 22.15 -10.13 5.51
CA LYS A 162 22.42 -10.82 6.80
C LYS A 162 23.21 -12.10 6.61
N ALA A 163 22.95 -12.84 5.53
CA ALA A 163 23.71 -14.03 5.15
C ALA A 163 25.12 -13.72 4.59
N GLY A 164 25.50 -12.45 4.46
CA GLY A 164 26.81 -12.06 3.91
C GLY A 164 26.89 -12.09 2.38
N LEU A 165 25.79 -12.37 1.70
CA LEU A 165 25.70 -12.51 0.24
C LEU A 165 25.40 -11.15 -0.39
N HIS A 166 26.42 -10.30 -0.43
CA HIS A 166 26.24 -8.88 -0.73
C HIS A 166 25.76 -8.60 -2.16
N ASP A 167 26.24 -9.34 -3.16
CA ASP A 167 25.80 -9.14 -4.55
C ASP A 167 24.34 -9.53 -4.79
N ASP A 168 23.87 -10.60 -4.15
CA ASP A 168 22.45 -10.96 -4.17
C ASP A 168 21.60 -9.90 -3.47
N ALA A 169 22.03 -9.42 -2.30
CA ALA A 169 21.36 -8.33 -1.60
C ALA A 169 21.24 -7.09 -2.50
N ILE A 170 22.33 -6.68 -3.16
CA ILE A 170 22.35 -5.55 -4.08
C ILE A 170 21.39 -5.78 -5.25
N ARG A 171 21.32 -7.00 -5.81
CA ARG A 171 20.41 -7.33 -6.92
C ARG A 171 18.95 -7.08 -6.53
N TYR A 172 18.50 -7.63 -5.40
CA TYR A 172 17.11 -7.44 -4.94
C TYR A 172 16.83 -5.99 -4.51
N LEU A 173 17.77 -5.34 -3.83
CA LEU A 173 17.61 -3.95 -3.38
C LEU A 173 17.61 -2.94 -4.54
N LYS A 174 18.38 -3.17 -5.61
CA LYS A 174 18.28 -2.38 -6.85
C LYS A 174 16.92 -2.58 -7.54
N SER A 175 16.36 -3.79 -7.49
CA SER A 175 15.01 -4.06 -7.99
C SER A 175 13.95 -3.33 -7.16
N ALA A 176 14.03 -3.40 -5.82
CA ALA A 176 13.17 -2.64 -4.91
C ALA A 176 13.24 -1.13 -5.16
N PHE A 177 14.46 -0.60 -5.35
CA PHE A 177 14.67 0.83 -5.61
C PHE A 177 14.08 1.26 -6.96
N LYS A 178 14.08 0.38 -7.96
CA LYS A 178 13.46 0.67 -9.27
C LYS A 178 11.95 0.82 -9.14
N ASP A 179 11.32 0.01 -8.29
CA ASP A 179 9.87 0.06 -8.05
C ASP A 179 9.46 1.28 -7.21
N ASP A 180 10.25 1.63 -6.18
CA ASP A 180 10.08 2.86 -5.40
C ASP A 180 11.41 3.60 -5.18
N PRO A 181 11.77 4.53 -6.08
CA PRO A 181 12.99 5.31 -5.97
C PRO A 181 13.02 6.31 -4.80
N LYS A 182 11.90 6.52 -4.11
CA LYS A 182 11.77 7.48 -3.00
C LYS A 182 11.80 6.81 -1.63
N SER A 183 11.82 5.48 -1.58
CA SER A 183 11.89 4.75 -0.31
C SER A 183 13.25 4.96 0.38
N ALA A 184 13.25 5.76 1.44
CA ALA A 184 14.43 5.98 2.29
C ALA A 184 14.93 4.66 2.92
N HIS A 185 14.01 3.73 3.20
CA HIS A 185 14.34 2.41 3.74
C HIS A 185 15.14 1.56 2.75
N VAL A 186 14.65 1.45 1.51
CA VAL A 186 15.33 0.71 0.43
C VAL A 186 16.69 1.35 0.13
N PHE A 187 16.72 2.68 0.09
CA PHE A 187 17.93 3.46 -0.11
C PHE A 187 19.02 3.10 0.92
N ASN A 188 18.69 3.15 2.21
CA ASN A 188 19.63 2.84 3.28
C ASN A 188 20.15 1.40 3.20
N LYS A 189 19.27 0.42 2.96
CA LYS A 189 19.66 -0.99 2.80
C LYS A 189 20.60 -1.20 1.61
N LEU A 190 20.28 -0.61 0.46
CA LEU A 190 21.11 -0.73 -0.75
C LEU A 190 22.51 -0.15 -0.51
N ALA A 191 22.59 1.03 0.12
CA ALA A 191 23.85 1.67 0.40
C ALA A 191 24.70 0.88 1.42
N ILE A 192 24.08 0.28 2.44
CA ILE A 192 24.76 -0.63 3.37
C ILE A 192 25.28 -1.86 2.63
N ALA A 193 24.47 -2.45 1.74
CA ALA A 193 24.87 -3.62 0.94
C ALA A 193 26.06 -3.30 0.02
N LEU A 194 26.02 -2.17 -0.69
CA LEU A 194 27.13 -1.69 -1.53
C LEU A 194 28.40 -1.43 -0.71
N ARG A 195 28.29 -0.79 0.45
CA ARG A 195 29.43 -0.56 1.37
C ARG A 195 30.04 -1.87 1.83
N LYS A 196 29.22 -2.83 2.28
CA LYS A 196 29.71 -4.15 2.73
C LYS A 196 30.33 -4.97 1.59
N ALA A 197 29.86 -4.78 0.35
CA ALA A 197 30.47 -5.37 -0.84
C ALA A 197 31.80 -4.69 -1.27
N GLY A 198 32.22 -3.61 -0.61
CA GLY A 198 33.39 -2.81 -1.04
C GLY A 198 33.15 -1.97 -2.30
N ARG A 199 31.90 -1.88 -2.78
CA ARG A 199 31.48 -1.11 -3.96
C ARG A 199 31.24 0.34 -3.57
N PHE A 200 32.29 0.98 -3.07
CA PHE A 200 32.21 2.28 -2.39
C PHE A 200 31.82 3.43 -3.34
N ASP A 201 32.26 3.37 -4.59
CA ASP A 201 31.92 4.34 -5.64
C ASP A 201 30.42 4.33 -5.97
N GLU A 202 29.81 3.14 -6.05
CA GLU A 202 28.38 3.00 -6.21
C GLU A 202 27.64 3.46 -4.96
N ALA A 203 28.10 3.08 -3.76
CA ALA A 203 27.49 3.52 -2.50
C ALA A 203 27.47 5.07 -2.39
N GLU A 204 28.58 5.72 -2.72
CA GLU A 204 28.71 7.18 -2.76
C GLU A 204 27.70 7.81 -3.73
N ARG A 205 27.57 7.30 -4.96
CA ARG A 205 26.60 7.81 -5.95
C ARG A 205 25.16 7.71 -5.45
N PHE A 206 24.82 6.61 -4.79
CA PHE A 206 23.50 6.44 -4.19
C PHE A 206 23.30 7.47 -3.07
N PHE A 207 24.22 7.64 -2.12
CA PHE A 207 24.10 8.66 -1.07
C PHE A 207 23.98 10.08 -1.61
N GLN A 208 24.73 10.41 -2.66
CA GLN A 208 24.59 11.71 -3.33
C GLN A 208 23.20 11.89 -3.97
N LEU A 209 22.57 10.83 -4.47
CA LEU A 209 21.20 10.90 -4.97
C LEU A 209 20.20 11.13 -3.84
N ALA A 210 20.33 10.42 -2.71
CA ALA A 210 19.46 10.61 -1.55
C ALA A 210 19.59 12.02 -0.94
N LEU A 211 20.81 12.56 -0.88
CA LEU A 211 21.06 13.92 -0.39
C LEU A 211 20.40 14.99 -1.28
N LYS A 212 20.24 14.74 -2.59
CA LYS A 212 19.49 15.65 -3.49
C LYS A 212 17.99 15.67 -3.19
N THR A 213 17.44 14.58 -2.67
CA THR A 213 16.01 14.46 -2.36
C THR A 213 15.68 14.81 -0.90
N SER A 214 16.64 14.64 0.02
CA SER A 214 16.51 14.91 1.45
C SER A 214 17.66 15.82 1.92
N LEU A 215 17.51 17.13 1.70
CA LEU A 215 18.56 18.13 1.93
C LEU A 215 18.91 18.39 3.42
N ARG A 216 18.25 17.74 4.38
CA ARG A 216 18.41 17.98 5.83
C ARG A 216 18.26 16.71 6.66
N ASP A 217 19.13 15.74 6.43
CA ASP A 217 19.18 14.50 7.21
C ASP A 217 20.64 14.21 7.60
N GLU A 218 20.97 14.40 8.88
CA GLU A 218 22.31 14.14 9.41
C GLU A 218 22.73 12.66 9.27
N PHE A 219 21.77 11.73 9.25
CA PHE A 219 22.07 10.30 9.11
C PHE A 219 22.54 9.96 7.71
N LEU A 220 22.11 10.69 6.67
CA LEU A 220 22.63 10.50 5.31
C LEU A 220 24.10 10.88 5.21
N TYR A 221 24.49 12.02 5.79
CA TYR A 221 25.90 12.43 5.85
C TYR A 221 26.73 11.48 6.70
N PHE A 222 26.23 11.07 7.86
CA PHE A 222 26.92 10.08 8.70
C PHE A 222 27.12 8.75 7.97
N ASN A 223 26.11 8.22 7.30
CA ASN A 223 26.24 6.97 6.57
C ASN A 223 27.17 7.08 5.34
N LEU A 224 27.19 8.23 4.65
CA LEU A 224 28.18 8.52 3.62
C LEU A 224 29.60 8.57 4.23
N GLY A 225 29.77 9.19 5.39
CA GLY A 225 31.03 9.17 6.14
C GLY A 225 31.50 7.75 6.48
N ARG A 226 30.57 6.83 6.83
CA ARG A 226 30.89 5.41 7.05
C ARG A 226 31.37 4.71 5.77
N VAL A 227 30.88 5.10 4.60
CA VAL A 227 31.40 4.60 3.32
C VAL A 227 32.84 5.04 3.16
N TYR A 228 33.14 6.32 3.40
CA TYR A 228 34.49 6.85 3.26
C TYR A 228 35.48 6.29 4.30
N LEU A 229 35.04 6.01 5.54
CA LEU A 229 35.87 5.32 6.53
C LEU A 229 36.28 3.93 6.04
N ASP A 230 35.33 3.10 5.59
CA ASP A 230 35.62 1.76 5.08
C ASP A 230 36.50 1.82 3.81
N TRP A 231 36.32 2.88 3.00
CA TRP A 231 37.14 3.16 1.82
C TRP A 231 38.50 3.82 2.14
N LYS A 232 38.80 4.11 3.40
CA LYS A 232 40.03 4.80 3.83
C LYS A 232 40.22 6.20 3.22
N ARG A 233 39.12 6.88 2.92
CA ARG A 233 39.04 8.24 2.40
C ARG A 233 38.82 9.22 3.55
N TRP A 234 39.90 9.46 4.30
CA TRP A 234 39.82 10.13 5.60
C TRP A 234 39.32 11.59 5.51
N GLU A 235 39.79 12.37 4.54
CA GLU A 235 39.33 13.75 4.39
C GLU A 235 37.83 13.80 4.06
N GLN A 236 37.35 12.98 3.12
CA GLN A 236 35.91 12.93 2.83
C GLN A 236 35.07 12.40 3.99
N ALA A 237 35.60 11.47 4.80
CA ALA A 237 34.92 11.01 6.00
C ALA A 237 34.76 12.14 7.03
N LYS A 238 35.80 12.96 7.21
CA LYS A 238 35.77 14.15 8.07
C LYS A 238 34.78 15.19 7.53
N GLU A 239 34.80 15.50 6.24
CA GLU A 239 33.86 16.44 5.61
C GLU A 239 32.41 15.97 5.80
N ALA A 240 32.13 14.69 5.59
CA ALA A 240 30.80 14.13 5.81
C ALA A 240 30.37 14.24 7.29
N ALA A 241 31.28 13.98 8.23
CA ALA A 241 31.00 14.16 9.65
C ALA A 241 30.75 15.65 10.02
N ASP A 242 31.49 16.58 9.43
CA ASP A 242 31.28 18.02 9.60
C ASP A 242 29.89 18.45 9.12
N GLN A 243 29.43 17.93 7.97
CA GLN A 243 28.06 18.18 7.49
C GLN A 243 27.00 17.62 8.43
N ALA A 244 27.19 16.39 8.94
CA ALA A 244 26.28 15.79 9.91
C ALA A 244 26.21 16.62 11.20
N LEU A 245 27.35 17.08 11.72
CA LEU A 245 27.44 17.92 12.93
C LEU A 245 26.90 19.34 12.72
N ALA A 246 27.00 19.88 11.50
CA ALA A 246 26.41 21.17 11.16
C ALA A 246 24.87 21.13 11.23
N LEU A 247 24.27 19.98 10.88
CA LEU A 247 22.82 19.75 11.03
C LEU A 247 22.44 19.41 12.46
N ASN A 248 23.23 18.58 13.14
CA ASN A 248 23.01 18.14 14.50
C ASN A 248 24.32 18.17 15.32
N PRO A 249 24.60 19.28 16.03
CA PRO A 249 25.82 19.41 16.82
C PRO A 249 25.97 18.40 17.96
N GLY A 250 24.88 17.74 18.37
CA GLY A 250 24.86 16.70 19.40
C GLY A 250 25.02 15.28 18.86
N PHE A 251 25.37 15.09 17.59
CA PHE A 251 25.52 13.77 17.00
C PHE A 251 26.88 13.13 17.38
N ASP A 252 26.92 12.49 18.54
CA ASP A 252 28.12 11.90 19.14
C ASP A 252 28.87 10.93 18.21
N GLU A 253 28.14 10.11 17.43
CA GLU A 253 28.76 9.18 16.48
C GLU A 253 29.49 9.91 15.34
N ALA A 254 28.95 11.03 14.85
CA ALA A 254 29.61 11.86 13.85
C ALA A 254 30.85 12.55 14.42
N ALA A 255 30.80 13.04 15.66
CA ALA A 255 31.97 13.59 16.34
C ALA A 255 33.10 12.57 16.52
N LYS A 256 32.76 11.33 16.92
CA LYS A 256 33.72 10.22 17.00
C LYS A 256 34.32 9.87 15.65
N MET A 257 33.49 9.84 14.60
CA MET A 257 33.95 9.61 13.22
C MET A 257 34.94 10.67 12.76
N LYS A 258 34.64 11.96 13.01
CA LYS A 258 35.53 13.07 12.67
C LYS A 258 36.89 12.93 13.35
N ALA A 259 36.90 12.74 14.67
CA ALA A 259 38.13 12.60 15.44
C ALA A 259 38.97 11.38 14.99
N TYR A 260 38.30 10.28 14.66
CA TYR A 260 38.97 9.11 14.10
C TYR A 260 39.61 9.41 12.73
N ALA A 261 38.88 10.05 11.82
CA ALA A 261 39.38 10.43 10.50
C ALA A 261 40.60 11.37 10.62
N GLU A 262 40.54 12.38 11.47
CA GLU A 262 41.65 13.30 11.75
C GLU A 262 42.91 12.59 12.26
N ARG A 263 42.74 11.61 13.16
CA ARG A 263 43.86 10.81 13.65
C ARG A 263 44.51 9.98 12.52
N MET A 264 43.72 9.41 11.63
CA MET A 264 44.21 8.58 10.52
C MET A 264 44.90 9.39 9.42
N MET A 265 44.70 10.71 9.35
CA MET A 265 45.42 11.60 8.43
C MET A 265 46.77 12.07 8.98
N ASN A 266 46.88 12.15 10.31
CA ASN A 266 48.05 12.69 11.00
C ASN A 266 49.04 11.61 11.49
N GLY A 267 48.74 10.33 11.26
CA GLY A 267 49.58 9.18 11.64
C GLY A 267 50.04 8.39 10.43
#